data_AF-A0AAV2F3E4-F1
#
_entry.id   AF-A0AAV2F3E4-F1
#
_cell.length_a   1.000
_cell.length_b   1.000
_cell.length_c   1.000
_cell.angle_alpha   90.00
_cell.angle_beta   90.00
_cell.angle_gamma   90.00
#
_symmetry.space_group_name_H-M   'P 1'
#
loop_
_entity.id
_entity.type
_entity.pdbx_description
1 polymer ?
#
loop_
_entity_poly.entity_id
_entity_poly.type
_entity_poly.pdbx_seq_one_letter_code
_entity_poly.pdbx_strand_id
1 'polypeptide(L)'
;MRAFTFTNTSLLLSIPNSLLALLASNRTLTVHCLHVHVLPFYPRSKIVVISVGEDTFAASELPFLLSAIRNVHLILRDIGIRSISVSTTFSFFNIVTTTFPPSATTFKEPIGEVVIQPLL
;
A
#
# COMPACT_ATOMS: atom_id res chain seq x y z
N MET A 1 13.70 -7.63 8.34
CA MET A 1 12.90 -7.35 9.56
C MET A 1 13.53 -7.82 10.86
N ARG A 2 14.09 -9.04 10.98
CA ARG A 2 14.70 -9.54 12.25
C ARG A 2 15.77 -8.60 12.85
N ALA A 3 16.57 -7.94 12.02
CA ALA A 3 17.58 -6.98 12.48
C ALA A 3 17.00 -5.75 13.22
N PHE A 4 15.72 -5.43 13.00
CA PHE A 4 15.02 -4.29 13.62
C PHE A 4 14.12 -4.72 14.78
N THR A 5 14.35 -5.91 15.34
CA THR A 5 13.59 -6.39 16.51
C THR A 5 14.05 -5.61 17.74
N PHE A 6 13.13 -5.00 18.49
CA PHE A 6 13.42 -4.19 19.68
C PHE A 6 14.29 -2.94 19.46
N THR A 7 14.47 -2.48 18.21
CA THR A 7 15.25 -1.27 17.90
C THR A 7 14.44 0.02 17.97
N ASN A 8 13.11 -0.08 18.19
CA ASN A 8 12.14 1.03 18.15
C ASN A 8 12.13 1.82 16.81
N THR A 9 12.74 1.28 15.76
CA THR A 9 12.77 1.88 14.42
C THR A 9 11.43 1.65 13.73
N SER A 10 10.76 2.72 13.32
CA SER A 10 9.54 2.64 12.51
C SER A 10 9.86 2.12 11.11
N LEU A 11 9.15 1.08 10.66
CA LEU A 11 9.33 0.45 9.37
C LEU A 11 8.12 0.71 8.46
N LEU A 12 8.42 1.05 7.21
CA LEU A 12 7.49 1.00 6.09
C LEU A 12 7.78 -0.28 5.30
N LEU A 13 6.76 -1.11 5.07
CA LEU A 13 6.87 -2.30 4.23
C LEU A 13 6.25 -2.00 2.87
N SER A 14 7.01 -2.20 1.79
CA SER A 14 6.49 -2.09 0.42
C SER A 14 6.11 -3.47 -0.13
N ILE A 15 4.95 -3.55 -0.77
CA ILE A 15 4.49 -4.71 -1.53
C ILE A 15 4.72 -4.41 -3.02
N PRO A 16 5.47 -5.24 -3.75
CA PRO A 16 5.77 -5.01 -5.16
C PRO A 16 4.54 -5.17 -6.06
N ASN A 17 4.57 -4.53 -7.22
CA ASN A 17 3.47 -4.55 -8.19
C ASN A 17 3.11 -5.96 -8.68
N SER A 18 4.10 -6.86 -8.76
CA SER A 18 3.91 -8.26 -9.15
C SER A 18 2.92 -9.04 -8.28
N LEU A 19 2.70 -8.60 -7.03
CA LEU A 19 1.75 -9.21 -6.11
C LEU A 19 0.35 -8.58 -6.16
N LEU A 20 0.16 -7.44 -6.85
CA LEU A 20 -1.13 -6.71 -6.83
C LEU A 20 -2.28 -7.57 -7.34
N ALA A 21 -2.13 -8.21 -8.49
CA ALA A 21 -3.18 -9.06 -9.07
C ALA A 21 -3.55 -10.23 -8.15
N LEU A 22 -2.55 -10.80 -7.46
CA LEU A 22 -2.71 -11.92 -6.54
C LEU A 22 -3.44 -11.47 -5.25
N LEU A 23 -3.06 -10.33 -4.69
CA LEU A 23 -3.69 -9.78 -3.49
C LEU A 23 -5.10 -9.22 -3.77
N ALA A 24 -5.33 -8.70 -4.98
CA ALA A 24 -6.63 -8.22 -5.42
C ALA A 24 -7.63 -9.37 -5.61
N SER A 25 -7.20 -10.46 -6.24
CA SER A 25 -8.09 -11.57 -6.63
C SER A 25 -8.39 -12.54 -5.48
N ASN A 26 -7.45 -12.77 -4.56
CA ASN A 26 -7.57 -13.82 -3.56
C ASN A 26 -7.25 -13.34 -2.14
N ARG A 27 -8.30 -13.29 -1.31
CA ARG A 27 -8.19 -12.90 0.10
C ARG A 27 -7.34 -13.87 0.92
N THR A 28 -7.45 -15.18 0.68
CA THR A 28 -6.68 -16.21 1.39
C THR A 28 -5.18 -16.07 1.13
N LEU A 29 -4.80 -15.74 -0.10
CA LEU A 29 -3.39 -15.48 -0.43
C LEU A 29 -2.88 -14.19 0.22
N THR A 30 -3.73 -13.17 0.36
CA THR A 30 -3.40 -11.96 1.11
C THR A 30 -3.18 -12.26 2.60
N VAL A 31 -4.01 -13.11 3.21
CA VAL A 31 -3.82 -13.59 4.59
C VAL A 31 -2.49 -14.31 4.73
N HIS A 32 -2.17 -15.21 3.79
CA HIS A 32 -0.91 -15.94 3.80
C HIS A 32 0.30 -14.99 3.68
N CYS A 33 0.25 -14.01 2.77
CA CYS A 33 1.29 -13.01 2.61
C CYS A 33 1.56 -12.24 3.91
N LEU A 34 0.50 -11.75 4.58
CA LEU A 34 0.62 -11.06 5.86
C LEU A 34 1.14 -11.99 6.97
N HIS A 35 0.69 -13.25 7.00
CA HIS A 35 1.12 -14.24 7.97
C HIS A 35 2.62 -14.58 7.83
N VAL A 36 3.15 -14.55 6.61
CA VAL A 36 4.57 -14.82 6.36
C VAL A 36 5.44 -13.58 6.58
N HIS A 37 4.99 -12.40 6.14
CA HIS A 37 5.82 -11.20 6.07
C HIS A 37 5.60 -10.18 7.19
N VAL A 38 4.45 -10.19 7.87
CA VAL A 38 4.07 -9.18 8.87
C VAL A 38 3.94 -9.78 10.26
N LEU A 39 3.09 -10.80 10.44
CA LEU A 39 2.79 -11.39 11.75
C LEU A 39 4.02 -11.87 12.55
N PRO A 40 5.05 -12.50 11.95
CA PRO A 40 6.18 -13.01 12.72
C PRO A 40 7.03 -11.90 13.38
N PHE A 41 6.94 -10.68 12.83
CA PHE A 41 7.73 -9.52 13.25
C PHE A 41 6.91 -8.55 14.08
N TYR A 42 5.59 -8.49 13.92
CA TYR A 42 4.71 -7.66 14.75
C TYR A 42 4.45 -8.32 16.12
N PRO A 43 4.46 -7.58 17.26
CA PRO A 43 4.74 -6.16 17.40
C PRO A 43 6.23 -5.83 17.70
N ARG A 44 7.13 -6.82 17.72
CA ARG A 44 8.54 -6.64 18.12
C ARG A 44 9.33 -5.74 17.18
N SER A 45 9.00 -5.75 15.90
CA SER A 45 9.42 -4.76 14.90
C SER A 45 8.27 -3.80 14.66
N LYS A 46 8.56 -2.50 14.73
CA LYS A 46 7.56 -1.43 14.67
C LYS A 46 7.17 -1.14 13.22
N ILE A 47 6.36 -2.01 12.62
CA ILE A 47 5.77 -1.77 11.31
C ILE A 47 4.64 -0.76 11.48
N VAL A 48 4.73 0.39 10.82
CA VAL A 48 3.76 1.49 10.96
C VAL A 48 2.91 1.64 9.70
N VAL A 49 3.51 1.41 8.53
CA VAL A 49 2.85 1.57 7.24
C VAL A 49 3.16 0.40 6.33
N ILE A 50 2.14 -0.07 5.61
CA ILE A 50 2.30 -0.97 4.47
C ILE A 50 1.94 -0.18 3.22
N SER A 51 2.92 0.02 2.33
CA SER A 51 2.73 0.57 0.99
C SER A 51 2.41 -0.56 0.04
N VAL A 52 1.22 -0.52 -0.58
CA VAL A 52 0.80 -1.47 -1.60
C VAL A 52 1.12 -0.89 -2.96
N GLY A 53 1.99 -1.56 -3.71
CA GLY A 53 2.49 -1.08 -4.99
C GLY A 53 3.70 -0.17 -4.87
N GLU A 54 4.42 -0.07 -5.99
CA GLU A 54 5.58 0.80 -6.24
C GLU A 54 5.16 2.05 -7.02
N ASP A 55 6.11 2.90 -7.41
CA ASP A 55 5.86 4.26 -7.89
C ASP A 55 5.32 4.37 -9.33
N THR A 56 5.42 3.30 -10.10
CA THR A 56 5.07 3.21 -11.52
C THR A 56 3.96 2.17 -11.71
N PHE A 57 2.83 2.59 -12.29
CA PHE A 57 1.70 1.71 -12.54
C PHE A 57 1.36 1.69 -14.02
N ALA A 58 1.17 0.49 -14.57
CA ALA A 58 0.49 0.36 -15.84
C ALA A 58 -1.02 0.64 -15.66
N ALA A 59 -1.69 1.18 -16.68
CA ALA A 59 -3.14 1.41 -16.63
C ALA A 59 -3.94 0.13 -16.31
N SER A 60 -3.42 -1.04 -16.71
CA SER A 60 -3.98 -2.36 -16.41
C SER A 60 -3.87 -2.76 -14.93
N GLU A 61 -2.98 -2.14 -14.15
CA GLU A 61 -2.73 -2.47 -12.75
C GLU A 61 -3.58 -1.66 -11.77
N LEU A 62 -4.12 -0.52 -12.20
CA LEU A 62 -4.92 0.39 -11.36
C LEU A 62 -6.13 -0.29 -10.70
N PRO A 63 -6.92 -1.14 -11.38
CA PRO A 63 -8.05 -1.83 -10.74
C PRO A 63 -7.62 -2.83 -9.65
N PHE A 64 -6.45 -3.46 -9.84
CA PHE A 64 -5.90 -4.39 -8.87
C PHE A 64 -5.32 -3.65 -7.66
N LEU A 65 -4.74 -2.47 -7.85
CA LEU A 65 -4.18 -1.66 -6.78
C LEU A 65 -5.22 -1.35 -5.69
N LEU A 66 -6.38 -0.80 -6.09
CA LEU A 66 -7.44 -0.43 -5.15
C LEU A 66 -7.97 -1.67 -4.40
N SER A 67 -8.19 -2.76 -5.14
CA SER A 67 -8.67 -4.02 -4.59
C SER A 67 -7.67 -4.63 -3.61
N ALA A 68 -6.37 -4.60 -3.93
CA ALA A 68 -5.30 -5.08 -3.08
C ALA A 68 -5.17 -4.25 -1.79
N ILE A 69 -5.19 -2.91 -1.89
CA ILE A 69 -5.18 -2.01 -0.73
C ILE A 69 -6.35 -2.35 0.21
N ARG A 70 -7.56 -2.45 -0.34
CA ARG A 70 -8.76 -2.78 0.43
C ARG A 70 -8.65 -4.15 1.09
N ASN A 71 -8.18 -5.17 0.38
CA ASN A 71 -8.05 -6.52 0.92
C ASN A 71 -7.02 -6.58 2.07
N VAL A 72 -5.85 -5.95 1.90
CA VAL A 72 -4.82 -5.86 2.95
C VAL A 72 -5.38 -5.14 4.18
N HIS A 73 -6.04 -4.00 3.99
CA HIS A 73 -6.66 -3.23 5.08
C HIS A 73 -7.72 -4.02 5.85
N LEU A 74 -8.62 -4.70 5.13
CA LEU A 74 -9.67 -5.51 5.75
C LEU A 74 -9.08 -6.70 6.50
N ILE A 75 -8.08 -7.39 5.94
CA ILE A 75 -7.46 -8.54 6.63
C ILE A 75 -6.72 -8.08 7.89
N LEU A 76 -5.96 -6.98 7.84
CA LEU A 76 -5.30 -6.43 9.03
C LEU A 76 -6.31 -6.15 10.15
N ARG A 77 -7.48 -5.60 9.80
CA ARG A 77 -8.57 -5.40 10.76
C ARG A 77 -9.15 -6.70 11.30
N ASP A 78 -9.36 -7.70 10.44
CA ASP A 78 -9.90 -9.01 10.84
C ASP A 78 -8.97 -9.76 11.81
N ILE A 79 -7.65 -9.64 11.63
CA ILE A 79 -6.66 -10.20 12.56
C ILE A 79 -6.40 -9.32 13.80
N GLY A 80 -7.12 -8.20 13.93
CA GLY A 80 -7.04 -7.30 15.09
C GLY A 80 -5.89 -6.29 15.06
N ILE A 81 -5.15 -6.16 13.95
CA ILE A 81 -4.07 -5.17 13.79
C ILE A 81 -4.65 -3.86 13.25
N ARG A 82 -4.66 -2.82 14.10
CA ARG A 82 -5.20 -1.49 13.76
C ARG A 82 -4.13 -0.38 13.76
N SER A 83 -2.94 -0.69 14.24
CA SER A 83 -1.81 0.25 14.35
C SER A 83 -1.07 0.45 13.02
N ILE A 84 -1.21 -0.49 12.08
CA ILE A 84 -0.55 -0.44 10.78
C ILE A 84 -1.49 0.26 9.79
N SER A 85 -1.04 1.37 9.22
CA SER A 85 -1.75 2.07 8.15
C SER A 85 -1.44 1.41 6.80
N VAL A 86 -2.44 1.30 5.92
CA VAL A 86 -2.26 0.81 4.56
C VAL A 86 -2.36 1.99 3.61
N SER A 87 -1.37 2.17 2.76
CA SER A 87 -1.32 3.22 1.74
C SER A 87 -0.64 2.70 0.48
N THR A 88 -0.31 3.58 -0.45
CA THR A 88 0.45 3.28 -1.66
C THR A 88 1.43 4.42 -1.93
N THR A 89 2.53 4.11 -2.61
CA THR A 89 3.59 5.08 -2.92
C THR A 89 3.48 5.48 -4.38
N PHE A 90 3.51 6.78 -4.65
CA PHE A 90 3.47 7.31 -6.00
C PHE A 90 4.69 8.16 -6.30
N SER A 91 5.17 8.10 -7.53
CA SER A 91 6.09 9.11 -8.04
C SER A 91 5.34 10.41 -8.29
N PHE A 92 5.88 11.51 -7.75
CA PHE A 92 5.30 12.85 -7.90
C PHE A 92 5.09 13.24 -9.37
N PHE A 93 6.06 12.94 -10.24
CA PHE A 93 5.99 13.27 -11.66
C PHE A 93 4.99 12.42 -12.45
N ASN A 94 4.62 11.25 -11.95
CA ASN A 94 3.65 10.39 -12.62
C ASN A 94 2.21 10.79 -12.29
N ILE A 95 2.01 11.37 -11.09
CA ILE A 95 0.67 11.61 -10.55
C ILE A 95 0.20 13.06 -10.64
N VAL A 96 1.10 14.03 -10.86
CA VAL A 96 0.76 15.46 -10.92
C VAL A 96 0.92 16.01 -12.33
N THR A 97 -0.01 16.85 -12.78
CA THR A 97 0.08 17.56 -14.07
C THR A 97 0.72 18.95 -13.92
N THR A 98 0.07 19.83 -13.19
CA THR A 98 0.51 21.21 -12.92
C THR A 98 1.25 21.23 -11.58
N THR A 99 2.49 21.68 -11.57
CA THR A 99 3.31 21.70 -10.34
C THR A 99 3.53 23.11 -9.78
N PHE A 100 3.19 24.15 -10.56
CA PHE A 100 3.33 25.53 -10.15
C PHE A 100 2.19 26.43 -10.69
N PRO A 101 1.60 27.31 -9.85
CA PRO A 101 1.81 27.40 -8.40
C PRO A 101 1.29 26.15 -7.67
N PRO A 102 1.80 25.81 -6.47
CA PRO A 102 1.38 24.60 -5.75
C PRO A 102 -0.13 24.52 -5.49
N SER A 103 -0.81 25.67 -5.40
CA SER A 103 -2.27 25.76 -5.25
C SER A 103 -3.07 25.35 -6.49
N ALA A 104 -2.45 25.32 -7.67
CA ALA A 104 -3.08 24.90 -8.93
C ALA A 104 -2.77 23.43 -9.26
N THR A 105 -2.20 22.68 -8.32
CA THR A 105 -1.80 21.29 -8.51
C THR A 105 -3.01 20.37 -8.65
N THR A 106 -3.06 19.60 -9.73
CA THR A 106 -4.10 18.59 -9.98
C THR A 106 -3.49 17.21 -10.21
N PHE A 107 -4.22 16.17 -9.80
CA PHE A 107 -3.85 14.79 -10.09
C PHE A 107 -4.08 14.49 -11.57
N LYS A 108 -3.16 13.75 -12.19
CA LYS A 108 -3.24 13.31 -13.57
C LYS A 108 -4.30 12.22 -13.73
N GLU A 109 -5.20 12.40 -14.67
CA GLU A 109 -6.14 11.35 -15.09
C GLU A 109 -5.42 10.27 -15.92
N PRO A 110 -5.80 8.98 -15.77
CA PRO A 110 -6.93 8.46 -14.98
C PRO A 110 -6.60 8.15 -13.50
N ILE A 111 -5.37 8.36 -13.04
CA ILE A 111 -4.92 7.94 -11.70
C ILE A 111 -5.66 8.71 -10.59
N GLY A 112 -5.85 10.01 -10.78
CA GLY A 112 -6.60 10.86 -9.84
C GLY A 112 -8.02 10.33 -9.58
N GLU A 113 -8.75 10.01 -10.64
CA GLU A 113 -10.14 9.55 -10.56
C GLU A 113 -10.26 8.08 -10.09
N VAL A 114 -9.44 7.19 -10.64
CA VAL A 114 -9.59 5.74 -10.41
C VAL A 114 -8.97 5.29 -9.10
N VAL A 115 -7.91 5.96 -8.64
CA VAL A 115 -7.13 5.52 -7.47
C VAL A 115 -7.17 6.53 -6.33
N ILE A 116 -6.90 7.81 -6.58
CA ILE A 116 -6.78 8.78 -5.50
C ILE A 116 -8.14 9.13 -4.89
N GLN A 117 -9.16 9.40 -5.71
CA GLN A 117 -10.48 9.75 -5.23
C GLN A 117 -11.13 8.65 -4.35
N PRO A 118 -11.03 7.35 -4.66
CA PRO A 118 -11.54 6.29 -3.78
C PRO A 118 -10.73 6.06 -2.50
N LEU A 119 -9.50 6.59 -2.40
CA LEU A 119 -8.62 6.44 -1.24
C LEU A 119 -8.68 7.62 -0.25
N LEU A 120 -9.24 8.77 -0.67
CA LEU A 120 -9.49 9.96 0.15
C LEU A 120 -10.76 9.80 1.00
#